data_AF-A0A3P7S5X9-F1
#
_entry.id   AF-A0A3P7S5X9-F1
#
_cell.length_a   1.000
_cell.length_b   1.000
_cell.length_c   1.000
_cell.angle_alpha   90.00
_cell.angle_beta   90.00
_cell.angle_gamma   90.00
#
_symmetry.space_group_name_H-M   'P 1'
#
loop_
_entity.id
_entity.type
_entity.pdbx_description
1 polymer ?
#
loop_
_entity_poly.entity_id
_entity_poly.type
_entity_poly.pdbx_seq_one_letter_code
_entity_poly.pdbx_strand_id
1 'polypeptide(L)'
;MTNRTSFYASLFQTFAQRLYSHGWWIMSIFVALSTFGGVNGAMLTTSRIFFVAGEESQMPRIMAFLHIHKLTPLPAVVFTAFFSLLYLSVTDLYKLMNYLGFVQWFAISLSVLIVLIFRVTRKNAIRPVRVPIILPIIYVGMSAFLIIFSFVGAPMESLYGCAIIATGIPVYLLGITWSPKPKCFQKKVDAITTGAQKALQLAPQN
;
A
#
# COMPACT_ATOMS: atom_id res chain seq x y z
N MET A 1 -16.76 -8.16 20.50
CA MET A 1 -15.79 -7.11 20.08
C MET A 1 -16.41 -6.05 19.17
N THR A 2 -17.56 -6.30 18.55
CA THR A 2 -18.43 -5.34 17.83
C THR A 2 -18.82 -4.09 18.63
N ASN A 3 -18.77 -4.12 19.96
CA ASN A 3 -19.17 -2.98 20.80
C ASN A 3 -18.23 -1.75 20.69
N ARG A 4 -16.94 -1.91 20.37
CA ARG A 4 -16.01 -0.76 20.41
C ARG A 4 -16.05 0.08 19.13
N THR A 5 -16.13 -0.53 17.95
CA THR A 5 -16.27 0.21 16.68
C THR A 5 -17.60 0.97 16.61
N SER A 6 -18.69 0.33 17.06
CA SER A 6 -19.97 1.00 17.25
C SER A 6 -19.91 2.14 18.27
N PHE A 7 -19.05 2.02 19.30
CA PHE A 7 -18.84 3.06 20.30
C PHE A 7 -18.14 4.32 19.76
N TYR A 8 -17.20 4.21 18.81
CA TYR A 8 -16.60 5.41 18.21
C TYR A 8 -17.54 6.08 17.21
N ALA A 9 -18.28 5.29 16.42
CA ALA A 9 -19.34 5.82 15.56
C ALA A 9 -20.37 6.59 16.39
N SER A 10 -20.78 6.03 17.54
CA SER A 10 -21.67 6.73 18.46
C SER A 10 -21.01 7.91 19.16
N LEU A 11 -19.70 7.88 19.45
CA LEU A 11 -18.97 9.02 20.03
C LEU A 11 -18.98 10.23 19.09
N PHE A 12 -18.71 10.03 17.80
CA PHE A 12 -18.78 11.10 16.81
C PHE A 12 -20.20 11.65 16.66
N GLN A 13 -21.20 10.77 16.62
CA GLN A 13 -22.61 11.19 16.56
C GLN A 13 -23.04 11.93 17.83
N THR A 14 -22.60 11.47 19.01
CA THR A 14 -22.88 12.12 20.30
C THR A 14 -22.19 13.48 20.39
N PHE A 15 -20.97 13.60 19.90
CA PHE A 15 -20.24 14.87 19.81
C PHE A 15 -20.92 15.84 18.85
N ALA A 16 -21.34 15.37 17.67
CA ALA A 16 -22.08 16.17 16.69
C ALA A 16 -23.43 16.65 17.23
N GLN A 17 -24.16 15.80 17.95
CA GLN A 17 -25.43 16.16 18.61
C GLN A 17 -25.23 17.19 19.73
N ARG A 18 -24.10 17.14 20.45
CA ARG A 18 -23.79 18.12 21.50
C ARG A 18 -23.37 19.49 20.96
N LEU A 19 -22.70 19.55 19.81
CA LEU A 19 -22.24 20.82 19.21
C LEU A 19 -23.28 21.49 18.30
N TYR A 20 -23.97 20.70 17.48
CA TYR A 20 -24.95 21.16 16.49
C TYR A 20 -26.30 20.50 16.79
N SER A 21 -27.08 21.05 17.72
CA SER A 21 -28.33 20.42 18.19
C SER A 21 -29.31 20.06 17.06
N HIS A 22 -29.29 20.79 15.94
CA HIS A 22 -30.16 20.59 14.78
C HIS A 22 -29.44 20.14 13.49
N GLY A 23 -28.10 20.03 13.50
CA GLY A 23 -27.26 19.83 12.30
C GLY A 23 -26.41 18.56 12.28
N TRP A 24 -26.63 17.63 13.20
CA TRP A 24 -25.78 16.44 13.42
C TRP A 24 -25.55 15.57 12.16
N TRP A 25 -26.48 15.57 11.20
CA TRP A 25 -26.39 14.81 9.95
C TRP A 25 -25.30 15.35 8.99
N ILE A 26 -25.05 16.66 9.02
CA ILE A 26 -24.07 17.32 8.15
C ILE A 26 -22.65 16.81 8.45
N MET A 27 -22.32 16.65 9.73
CA MET A 27 -21.01 16.14 10.15
C MET A 27 -20.73 14.74 9.57
N SER A 28 -21.72 13.85 9.58
CA SER A 28 -21.59 12.50 9.01
C SER A 28 -21.34 12.53 7.49
N ILE A 29 -21.96 13.47 6.77
CA ILE A 29 -21.73 13.65 5.33
C ILE A 29 -20.30 14.11 5.06
N PHE A 30 -19.79 15.10 5.81
CA PHE A 30 -18.41 15.57 5.64
C PHE A 30 -17.39 14.47 5.94
N VAL A 31 -17.62 13.67 6.98
CA VAL A 31 -16.75 12.52 7.30
C VAL A 31 -16.79 11.49 6.16
N ALA A 32 -17.97 11.16 5.64
CA ALA A 32 -18.12 10.23 4.51
C ALA A 32 -17.44 10.75 3.23
N LEU A 33 -17.56 12.04 2.93
CA LEU A 33 -16.88 12.67 1.78
C LEU A 33 -15.36 12.66 1.95
N SER A 34 -14.86 12.88 3.17
CA SER A 34 -13.42 12.83 3.46
C SER A 34 -12.85 11.43 3.33
N THR A 35 -13.54 10.40 3.84
CA THR A 35 -13.08 9.01 3.70
C THR A 35 -13.15 8.55 2.25
N PHE A 36 -14.21 8.92 1.52
CA PHE A 36 -14.32 8.66 0.09
C PHE A 36 -13.18 9.31 -0.71
N GLY A 37 -12.85 10.56 -0.42
CA GLY A 37 -11.72 11.25 -1.02
C GLY A 37 -10.37 10.59 -0.74
N GLY A 38 -10.13 10.16 0.51
CA GLY A 38 -8.92 9.46 0.91
C GLY A 38 -8.72 8.12 0.17
N VAL A 39 -9.78 7.32 0.08
CA VAL A 39 -9.73 6.02 -0.62
C VAL A 39 -9.48 6.22 -2.12
N ASN A 40 -10.14 7.17 -2.76
CA ASN A 40 -9.93 7.46 -4.18
C ASN A 40 -8.47 7.90 -4.46
N GLY A 41 -7.92 8.78 -3.61
CA GLY A 41 -6.51 9.19 -3.71
C GLY A 41 -5.52 8.03 -3.54
N ALA A 42 -5.80 7.12 -2.60
CA ALA A 42 -5.00 5.92 -2.39
C ALA A 42 -5.05 4.96 -3.59
N MET A 43 -6.22 4.77 -4.21
CA MET A 43 -6.38 3.94 -5.41
C MET A 43 -5.59 4.49 -6.60
N LEU A 44 -5.65 5.82 -6.83
CA LEU A 44 -4.89 6.48 -7.89
C LEU A 44 -3.37 6.36 -7.69
N THR A 45 -2.90 6.50 -6.46
CA THR A 45 -1.46 6.38 -6.15
C THR A 45 -0.98 4.94 -6.35
N THR A 46 -1.74 3.97 -5.83
CA THR A 46 -1.37 2.55 -5.87
C THR A 46 -1.34 2.02 -7.30
N SER A 47 -2.31 2.40 -8.14
CA SER A 47 -2.32 2.00 -9.55
C SER A 47 -1.10 2.48 -10.34
N ARG A 48 -0.56 3.67 -10.03
CA ARG A 48 0.68 4.18 -10.65
C ARG A 48 1.91 3.38 -10.23
N ILE A 49 1.98 2.98 -8.96
CA ILE A 49 3.07 2.13 -8.46
C ILE A 49 3.06 0.77 -9.17
N PHE A 50 1.89 0.15 -9.32
CA PHE A 50 1.76 -1.12 -10.05
C PHE A 50 2.10 -1.02 -11.53
N PHE A 51 1.75 0.11 -12.15
CA PHE A 51 2.07 0.37 -13.55
C PHE A 51 3.60 0.42 -13.77
N VAL A 52 4.32 1.24 -12.98
CA VAL A 52 5.79 1.33 -13.06
C VAL A 52 6.47 0.00 -12.66
N ALA A 53 5.92 -0.72 -11.67
CA ALA A 53 6.44 -2.04 -11.29
C ALA A 53 6.32 -3.08 -12.43
N GLY A 54 5.31 -2.94 -13.29
CA GLY A 54 5.15 -3.76 -14.49
C GLY A 54 6.11 -3.38 -15.63
N GLU A 55 6.52 -2.11 -15.73
CA GLU A 55 7.55 -1.64 -16.68
C GLU A 55 8.95 -2.12 -16.30
N GLU A 56 9.31 -2.04 -15.02
CA GLU A 56 10.61 -2.48 -14.47
C GLU A 56 10.77 -4.02 -14.42
N SER A 57 9.85 -4.77 -15.05
CA SER A 57 9.82 -6.25 -15.07
C SER A 57 9.82 -6.92 -13.69
N GLN A 58 9.51 -6.17 -12.63
CA GLN A 58 9.38 -6.67 -11.26
C GLN A 58 8.04 -7.39 -11.04
N MET A 59 7.02 -7.03 -11.83
CA MET A 59 5.73 -7.70 -11.89
C MET A 59 5.40 -8.15 -13.32
N PRO A 60 4.50 -9.13 -13.52
CA PRO A 60 4.07 -9.55 -14.85
C PRO A 60 3.55 -8.34 -15.64
N ARG A 61 4.01 -8.20 -16.90
CA ARG A 61 3.70 -7.08 -17.81
C ARG A 61 2.21 -6.79 -18.01
N ILE A 62 1.37 -7.74 -17.57
CA ILE A 62 -0.10 -7.68 -17.55
C ILE A 62 -0.61 -6.53 -16.68
N MET A 63 0.07 -6.22 -15.58
CA MET A 63 -0.33 -5.15 -14.66
C MET A 63 -0.04 -3.75 -15.22
N ALA A 64 0.82 -3.64 -16.23
CA ALA A 64 1.09 -2.40 -16.96
C ALA A 64 0.15 -2.17 -18.15
N PHE A 65 -0.78 -3.10 -18.44
CA PHE A 65 -1.73 -2.90 -19.54
C PHE A 65 -2.74 -1.81 -19.22
N LEU A 66 -2.90 -0.89 -20.17
CA LEU A 66 -3.86 0.21 -20.10
C LEU A 66 -5.09 -0.09 -20.95
N HIS A 67 -6.23 0.38 -20.48
CA HIS A 67 -7.49 0.32 -21.24
C HIS A 67 -7.45 1.29 -22.43
N ILE A 68 -7.84 0.82 -23.61
CA ILE A 68 -7.70 1.55 -24.89
C ILE A 68 -8.45 2.88 -24.89
N HIS A 69 -9.67 2.93 -24.33
CA HIS A 69 -10.52 4.12 -24.41
C HIS A 69 -10.38 5.10 -23.25
N LYS A 70 -10.00 4.61 -22.06
CA LYS A 70 -9.96 5.44 -20.84
C LYS A 70 -8.55 5.64 -20.30
N LEU A 71 -7.53 5.01 -20.90
CA LEU A 71 -6.12 5.06 -20.46
C LEU A 71 -5.98 4.81 -18.94
N THR A 72 -6.87 4.01 -18.37
CA THR A 72 -6.84 3.64 -16.96
C THR A 72 -6.19 2.27 -16.81
N PRO A 73 -5.31 2.07 -15.80
CA PRO A 73 -4.72 0.76 -15.49
C PRO A 73 -5.77 -0.12 -14.78
N LEU A 74 -6.75 -0.62 -15.56
CA LEU A 74 -7.87 -1.39 -15.04
C LEU A 74 -7.45 -2.67 -14.28
N PRO A 75 -6.46 -3.47 -14.75
CA PRO A 75 -6.01 -4.66 -14.03
C PRO A 75 -5.44 -4.34 -12.65
N ALA A 76 -4.70 -3.24 -12.52
CA ALA A 76 -4.14 -2.79 -11.25
C ALA A 76 -5.26 -2.37 -10.28
N VAL A 77 -6.28 -1.66 -10.78
CA VAL A 77 -7.43 -1.25 -9.96
C VAL A 77 -8.22 -2.47 -9.46
N VAL A 78 -8.51 -3.43 -10.33
CA VAL A 78 -9.22 -4.68 -9.94
C VAL A 78 -8.42 -5.45 -8.89
N PHE A 79 -7.10 -5.54 -9.05
CA PHE A 79 -6.22 -6.17 -8.06
C PHE A 79 -6.27 -5.45 -6.71
N THR A 80 -6.15 -4.12 -6.70
CA THR A 80 -6.28 -3.34 -5.45
C THR A 80 -7.64 -3.50 -4.79
N ALA A 81 -8.73 -3.54 -5.58
CA ALA A 81 -10.08 -3.74 -5.07
C ALA A 81 -10.25 -5.14 -4.47
N PHE A 82 -9.70 -6.16 -5.10
CA PHE A 82 -9.70 -7.52 -4.57
C PHE A 82 -8.98 -7.62 -3.22
N PHE A 83 -7.78 -7.05 -3.10
CA PHE A 83 -7.07 -7.00 -1.81
C PHE A 83 -7.83 -6.16 -0.76
N SER A 84 -8.46 -5.06 -1.16
CA SER A 84 -9.29 -4.26 -0.26
C SER A 84 -10.48 -5.05 0.29
N LEU A 85 -11.12 -5.90 -0.52
CA LEU A 85 -12.20 -6.79 -0.06
C LEU A 85 -11.69 -7.87 0.89
N LEU A 86 -10.50 -8.41 0.65
CA LEU A 86 -9.86 -9.35 1.58
C LEU A 86 -9.55 -8.68 2.93
N TYR A 87 -9.01 -7.47 2.92
CA TYR A 87 -8.79 -6.72 4.16
C TYR A 87 -10.08 -6.35 4.88
N LEU A 88 -11.16 -6.05 4.14
CA LEU A 88 -12.49 -5.80 4.72
C LEU A 88 -13.07 -7.04 5.43
N SER A 89 -12.66 -8.24 5.02
CA SER A 89 -13.11 -9.49 5.64
C SER A 89 -12.51 -9.70 7.04
N VAL A 90 -11.50 -8.92 7.44
CA VAL A 90 -10.91 -8.94 8.79
C VAL A 90 -11.83 -8.20 9.76
N THR A 91 -12.27 -8.89 10.81
CA THR A 91 -13.31 -8.40 11.74
C THR A 91 -12.82 -7.37 12.76
N ASP A 92 -11.50 -7.16 12.90
CA ASP A 92 -10.93 -6.26 13.91
C ASP A 92 -10.08 -5.13 13.30
N LEU A 93 -10.67 -3.93 13.27
CA LEU A 93 -10.05 -2.70 12.77
C LEU A 93 -8.77 -2.33 13.54
N TYR A 94 -8.68 -2.63 14.84
CA TYR A 94 -7.50 -2.26 15.65
C TYR A 94 -6.29 -3.11 15.30
N LYS A 95 -6.50 -4.41 15.11
CA LYS A 95 -5.44 -5.32 14.65
C LYS A 95 -4.96 -4.91 13.27
N LEU A 96 -5.89 -4.61 12.36
CA LEU A 96 -5.56 -4.14 11.02
C LEU A 96 -4.78 -2.83 11.04
N MET A 97 -5.17 -1.86 11.87
CA MET A 97 -4.46 -0.58 12.01
C MET A 97 -3.06 -0.76 12.58
N ASN A 98 -2.89 -1.61 13.60
CA ASN A 98 -1.58 -1.89 14.19
C ASN A 98 -0.67 -2.63 13.19
N TYR A 99 -1.20 -3.59 12.46
CA TYR A 99 -0.51 -4.32 11.40
C TYR A 99 -0.06 -3.38 10.26
N LEU A 100 -0.98 -2.59 9.69
CA LEU A 100 -0.66 -1.64 8.61
C LEU A 100 0.28 -0.54 9.08
N GLY A 101 0.07 -0.02 10.29
CA GLY A 101 0.92 0.97 10.91
C GLY A 101 2.35 0.47 11.08
N PHE A 102 2.55 -0.76 11.58
CA PHE A 102 3.86 -1.37 11.69
C PHE A 102 4.56 -1.47 10.33
N VAL A 103 3.88 -2.03 9.31
CA VAL A 103 4.45 -2.19 7.96
C VAL A 103 4.81 -0.83 7.35
N GLN A 104 3.95 0.19 7.51
CA GLN A 104 4.20 1.53 7.00
C GLN A 104 5.42 2.18 7.68
N TRP A 105 5.50 2.16 9.01
CA TRP A 105 6.64 2.73 9.74
C TRP A 105 7.94 1.99 9.44
N PHE A 106 7.87 0.66 9.29
CA PHE A 106 9.01 -0.14 8.89
C PHE A 106 9.52 0.23 7.49
N ALA A 107 8.64 0.33 6.49
CA ALA A 107 8.99 0.70 5.13
C ALA A 107 9.59 2.12 5.04
N ILE A 108 9.03 3.06 5.81
CA ILE A 108 9.54 4.43 5.93
C ILE A 108 10.93 4.44 6.58
N SER A 109 11.12 3.71 7.68
CA SER A 109 12.42 3.61 8.37
C SER A 109 13.50 3.04 7.46
N LEU A 110 13.18 1.98 6.71
CA LEU A 110 14.10 1.38 5.73
C LEU A 110 14.43 2.36 4.60
N SER A 111 13.44 3.10 4.10
CA SER A 111 13.64 4.10 3.06
C SER A 111 14.59 5.21 3.51
N VAL A 112 14.44 5.72 4.74
CA VAL A 112 15.34 6.75 5.28
C VAL A 112 16.73 6.19 5.58
N LEU A 113 16.82 4.93 6.03
CA LEU A 113 18.10 4.24 6.21
C LEU A 113 18.85 4.11 4.87
N ILE A 114 18.16 3.76 3.79
CA ILE A 114 18.73 3.70 2.44
C ILE A 114 19.28 5.08 2.03
N VAL A 115 18.58 6.17 2.32
CA VAL A 115 19.06 7.53 2.05
C VAL A 115 20.36 7.83 2.81
N LEU A 116 20.46 7.42 4.08
CA LEU A 116 21.69 7.56 4.87
C LEU A 116 22.84 6.73 4.26
N ILE A 117 22.59 5.47 3.90
CA ILE A 117 23.58 4.59 3.26
C ILE A 117 24.04 5.16 1.92
N PHE A 118 23.12 5.60 1.06
CA PHE A 118 23.43 6.21 -0.23
C PHE A 118 24.22 7.50 -0.07
N ARG A 119 24.09 8.19 1.06
CA ARG A 119 24.89 9.37 1.35
C ARG A 119 26.37 9.04 1.54
N VAL A 120 26.67 7.87 2.11
CA VAL A 120 28.04 7.35 2.34
C VAL A 120 28.58 6.67 1.08
N THR A 121 27.78 5.83 0.41
CA THR A 121 28.22 5.02 -0.74
C THR A 121 28.27 5.82 -2.04
N ARG A 122 27.32 6.73 -2.29
CA ARG A 122 27.24 7.56 -3.52
C ARG A 122 27.41 9.04 -3.20
N LYS A 123 28.62 9.41 -2.76
CA LYS A 123 28.98 10.80 -2.42
C LYS A 123 28.93 11.76 -3.63
N ASN A 124 29.25 11.27 -4.82
CA ASN A 124 29.44 12.09 -6.04
C ASN A 124 28.17 12.28 -6.89
N ALA A 125 27.01 11.79 -6.45
CA ALA A 125 25.76 12.03 -7.18
C ALA A 125 25.36 13.52 -7.11
N ILE A 126 24.88 14.07 -8.23
CA ILE A 126 24.32 15.44 -8.26
C ILE A 126 23.09 15.49 -7.36
N ARG A 127 23.10 16.40 -6.38
CA ARG A 127 22.04 16.56 -5.39
C ARG A 127 21.39 17.93 -5.58
N PRO A 128 20.22 18.01 -6.26
CA PRO A 128 19.52 19.28 -6.48
C PRO A 128 18.93 19.88 -5.20
N VAL A 129 18.61 19.04 -4.19
CA VAL A 129 18.15 19.48 -2.86
C VAL A 129 19.10 18.93 -1.79
N ARG A 130 19.69 19.82 -0.98
CA ARG A 130 20.63 19.46 0.08
C ARG A 130 19.97 19.61 1.45
N VAL A 131 19.70 18.49 2.10
CA VAL A 131 19.12 18.45 3.45
C VAL A 131 20.24 18.22 4.48
N PRO A 132 20.29 18.93 5.62
CA PRO A 132 21.29 18.69 6.67
C PRO A 132 21.20 17.25 7.20
N ILE A 133 22.35 16.64 7.51
CA ILE A 133 22.48 15.22 7.91
C ILE A 133 21.78 14.93 9.25
N ILE A 134 21.65 15.95 10.09
CA ILE A 134 21.03 15.85 11.41
C ILE A 134 19.55 15.43 11.29
N LEU A 135 18.83 15.91 10.27
CA LEU A 135 17.40 15.60 10.10
C LEU A 135 17.14 14.10 9.83
N PRO A 136 17.80 13.44 8.85
CA PRO A 136 17.68 11.99 8.68
C PRO A 136 18.09 11.17 9.92
N ILE A 137 19.11 11.60 10.67
CA ILE A 137 19.56 10.88 11.88
C ILE A 137 18.49 10.92 12.97
N ILE A 138 17.95 12.10 13.27
CA ILE A 138 16.86 12.25 14.23
C ILE A 138 15.65 11.43 13.78
N TYR A 139 15.33 11.49 12.49
CA TYR A 139 14.20 10.76 11.92
C TYR A 139 14.35 9.24 12.08
N VAL A 140 15.53 8.68 11.79
CA VAL A 140 15.80 7.24 11.99
C VAL A 140 15.73 6.87 13.47
N GLY A 141 16.21 7.74 14.36
CA GLY A 141 16.06 7.53 15.81
C GLY A 141 14.59 7.45 16.24
N MET A 142 13.75 8.37 15.76
CA MET A 142 12.32 8.38 16.02
C MET A 142 11.60 7.17 15.41
N SER A 143 11.89 6.82 14.16
CA SER A 143 11.25 5.68 13.49
C SER A 143 11.68 4.36 14.12
N ALA A 144 12.94 4.22 14.55
CA ALA A 144 13.40 3.04 15.30
C ALA A 144 12.69 2.91 16.65
N PHE A 145 12.52 4.01 17.38
CA PHE A 145 11.75 4.01 18.62
C PHE A 145 10.29 3.58 18.39
N LEU A 146 9.63 4.10 17.35
CA LEU A 146 8.26 3.70 17.01
C LEU A 146 8.15 2.22 16.64
N ILE A 147 9.12 1.67 15.90
CA ILE A 147 9.14 0.23 15.57
C ILE A 147 9.26 -0.61 16.84
N ILE A 148 10.16 -0.25 17.76
CA ILE A 148 10.31 -0.95 19.05
C ILE A 148 9.02 -0.86 19.85
N PHE A 149 8.42 0.33 19.92
CA PHE A 149 7.16 0.54 20.62
C PHE A 149 6.02 -0.28 20.02
N SER A 150 5.88 -0.32 18.69
CA SER A 150 4.90 -1.16 18.00
C SER A 150 5.12 -2.64 18.25
N PHE A 151 6.38 -3.09 18.31
CA PHE A 151 6.72 -4.48 18.59
C PHE A 151 6.33 -4.91 20.01
N VAL A 152 6.52 -4.04 21.00
CA VAL A 152 6.11 -4.29 22.40
C VAL A 152 4.59 -4.21 22.55
N GLY A 153 3.93 -3.27 21.87
CA GLY A 153 2.48 -3.07 21.96
C GLY A 153 1.65 -4.19 21.33
N ALA A 154 2.09 -4.74 20.20
CA ALA A 154 1.39 -5.80 19.48
C ALA A 154 2.39 -6.75 18.78
N PRO A 155 3.01 -7.69 19.53
CA PRO A 155 4.09 -8.53 19.00
C PRO A 155 3.61 -9.48 17.90
N MET A 156 2.39 -10.02 18.01
CA MET A 156 1.85 -10.95 17.01
C MET A 156 1.59 -10.26 15.65
N GLU A 157 1.00 -9.07 15.67
CA GLU A 157 0.71 -8.30 14.45
C GLU A 157 2.01 -7.83 13.77
N SER A 158 3.00 -7.43 14.58
CA SER A 158 4.32 -7.06 14.08
C SER A 158 5.05 -8.25 13.44
N LEU A 159 4.92 -9.45 14.03
CA LEU A 159 5.49 -10.67 13.47
C LEU A 159 4.86 -11.04 12.12
N TYR A 160 3.54 -10.92 11.98
CA TYR A 160 2.88 -11.09 10.68
C TYR A 160 3.36 -10.07 9.64
N GLY A 161 3.57 -8.81 10.04
CA GLY A 161 4.18 -7.78 9.19
C GLY A 161 5.58 -8.18 8.70
N CYS A 162 6.45 -8.60 9.63
CA CYS A 162 7.79 -9.10 9.28
C CYS A 162 7.73 -10.32 8.37
N ALA A 163 6.83 -11.28 8.64
CA ALA A 163 6.68 -12.48 7.83
C ALA A 163 6.26 -12.13 6.39
N ILE A 164 5.32 -11.21 6.21
CA ILE A 164 4.87 -10.78 4.88
C ILE A 164 6.01 -10.09 4.11
N ILE A 165 6.76 -9.21 4.76
CA ILE A 165 7.94 -8.58 4.15
C ILE A 165 9.00 -9.64 3.79
N ALA A 166 9.23 -10.61 4.67
CA ALA A 166 10.14 -11.72 4.43
C ALA A 166 9.69 -12.59 3.24
N THR A 167 8.38 -12.80 3.05
CA THR A 167 7.85 -13.49 1.85
C THR A 167 8.05 -12.70 0.55
N GLY A 168 8.29 -11.39 0.63
CA GLY A 168 8.69 -10.59 -0.53
C GLY A 168 10.03 -11.03 -1.13
N ILE A 169 10.97 -11.52 -0.31
CA ILE A 169 12.30 -11.99 -0.74
C ILE A 169 12.21 -13.23 -1.64
N PRO A 170 11.57 -14.35 -1.25
CA PRO A 170 11.46 -15.52 -2.12
C PRO A 170 10.62 -15.21 -3.36
N VAL A 171 9.59 -14.36 -3.27
CA VAL A 171 8.81 -13.93 -4.45
C VAL A 171 9.69 -13.14 -5.43
N TYR A 172 10.54 -12.23 -4.93
CA TYR A 172 11.49 -11.47 -5.75
C TYR A 172 12.51 -12.39 -6.44
N LEU A 173 13.09 -13.34 -5.68
CA LEU A 173 14.04 -14.31 -6.22
C LEU A 173 13.40 -15.22 -7.28
N LEU A 174 12.24 -15.82 -6.99
CA LEU A 174 11.51 -16.65 -7.96
C LEU A 174 11.02 -15.84 -9.18
N GLY A 175 10.68 -14.58 -8.99
CA GLY A 175 10.15 -13.70 -10.04
C GLY A 175 11.20 -13.28 -11.06
N ILE A 176 12.39 -12.88 -10.57
CA ILE A 176 13.46 -12.23 -11.36
C ILE A 176 14.65 -13.16 -11.63
N THR A 177 15.13 -13.92 -10.64
CA THR A 177 16.31 -14.79 -10.83
C THR A 177 15.99 -16.12 -11.50
N TRP A 178 14.72 -16.55 -11.50
CA TRP A 178 14.28 -17.79 -12.17
C TRP A 178 13.95 -17.55 -13.65
N SER A 179 15.00 -17.40 -14.46
CA SER A 179 14.90 -17.55 -15.92
C SER A 179 15.51 -18.89 -16.33
N PRO A 180 14.78 -19.80 -17.02
CA PRO A 180 13.48 -19.64 -17.67
C PRO A 180 12.29 -20.20 -16.85
N LYS A 181 11.19 -19.46 -16.79
CA LYS A 181 9.92 -19.95 -16.21
C LYS A 181 9.38 -21.14 -17.02
N PRO A 182 8.83 -22.19 -16.40
CA PRO A 182 8.32 -23.35 -17.11
C PRO A 182 7.21 -22.96 -18.10
N LYS A 183 7.25 -23.52 -19.32
CA LYS A 183 6.32 -23.23 -20.43
C LYS A 183 4.84 -23.38 -20.05
N CYS A 184 4.51 -24.25 -19.10
CA CYS A 184 3.15 -24.42 -18.56
C CYS A 184 2.68 -23.19 -17.76
N PHE A 185 3.57 -22.59 -16.97
CA PHE A 185 3.26 -21.38 -16.21
C PHE A 185 3.09 -20.18 -17.14
N GLN A 186 3.97 -20.03 -18.14
CA GLN A 186 3.83 -19.00 -19.17
C GLN A 186 2.49 -19.15 -19.92
N LYS A 187 2.15 -20.35 -20.39
CA LYS A 187 0.86 -20.59 -21.08
C LYS A 187 -0.37 -20.25 -20.22
N LYS A 188 -0.35 -20.55 -18.91
CA LYS A 188 -1.46 -20.20 -18.00
C LYS A 188 -1.54 -18.69 -17.79
N VAL A 189 -0.40 -18.05 -17.56
CA VAL A 189 -0.31 -16.60 -17.41
C VAL A 189 -0.78 -15.91 -18.70
N ASP A 190 -0.37 -16.38 -19.87
CA ASP A 190 -0.78 -15.86 -21.18
C ASP A 190 -2.26 -16.09 -21.45
N ALA A 191 -2.83 -17.23 -21.06
CA ALA A 191 -4.27 -17.51 -21.18
C ALA A 191 -5.11 -16.56 -20.30
N ILE A 192 -4.69 -16.33 -19.05
CA ILE A 192 -5.31 -15.37 -18.14
C ILE A 192 -5.17 -13.94 -18.69
N THR A 193 -3.99 -13.61 -19.23
CA THR A 193 -3.70 -12.33 -19.87
C THR A 193 -4.63 -12.08 -21.05
N THR A 194 -4.76 -13.07 -21.94
CA THR A 194 -5.59 -12.97 -23.14
C THR A 194 -7.07 -12.89 -22.79
N GLY A 195 -7.50 -13.61 -21.75
CA GLY A 195 -8.86 -13.51 -21.20
C GLY A 195 -9.15 -12.13 -20.63
N ALA A 196 -8.24 -11.59 -19.81
CA ALA A 196 -8.35 -10.24 -19.26
C ALA A 196 -8.30 -9.16 -20.36
N GLN A 197 -7.42 -9.31 -21.37
CA GLN A 197 -7.31 -8.41 -22.52
C GLN A 197 -8.60 -8.37 -23.35
N LYS A 198 -9.22 -9.53 -23.60
CA LYS A 198 -10.48 -9.62 -24.34
C LYS A 198 -11.67 -9.08 -23.55
N ALA A 199 -11.74 -9.39 -22.25
CA ALA A 199 -12.83 -8.91 -21.39
C ALA A 199 -12.76 -7.40 -21.14
N LEU A 200 -11.54 -6.84 -21.08
CA LEU A 200 -11.31 -5.46 -20.65
C LEU A 200 -10.74 -4.57 -21.75
N GLN A 201 -10.66 -5.02 -23.02
CA GLN A 201 -10.09 -4.26 -24.15
C GLN A 201 -8.79 -3.52 -23.79
N LEU A 202 -7.79 -4.29 -23.39
CA LEU A 202 -6.50 -3.78 -22.94
C LEU A 202 -5.48 -3.83 -24.08
N ALA A 203 -4.68 -2.77 -24.24
CA ALA A 203 -3.59 -2.74 -25.21
C ALA A 203 -2.22 -2.68 -24.50
N PRO A 204 -1.19 -3.35 -25.06
CA PRO A 204 0.21 -3.08 -24.70
C PRO A 204 0.53 -1.61 -24.97
N GLN A 205 1.28 -1.00 -24.05
CA GLN A 205 2.02 0.21 -24.40
C GLN A 205 3.17 -0.21 -25.32
N ASN A 206 3.18 0.37 -26.53
CA ASN A 206 4.28 0.27 -27.49
C ASN A 206 5.50 1.03 -26.99
#